data_AF-X1HDX6-F1
#
_entry.id   AF-X1HDX6-F1
#
_cell.length_a   1.000
_cell.length_b   1.000
_cell.length_c   1.000
_cell.angle_alpha   90.00
_cell.angle_beta   90.00
_cell.angle_gamma   90.00
#
_symmetry.space_group_name_H-M   'P 1'
#
loop_
_entity.id
_entity.type
_entity.pdbx_description
1 polymer ?
#
loop_
_entity_poly.entity_id
_entity_poly.type
_entity_poly.pdbx_seq_one_letter_code
_entity_poly.pdbx_strand_id
1 'polypeptide(L)'
;MPHKRQDAFYLEAQINKPLEGKSWDVTIIGPGGPDDLIEHGGNEYIRSQNDRIYSCTGLKESTPQWEGIKVYDNHLTDEEFEDRGGMRSPAQEWLGTIVEPRWEAAKRSLCGIFRVVDTKLAEKLKNAWEQGVLHTIGLSMDTLPIDRETMIEGKRIPVIEGFKQII
;
A
#
# COMPACT_ATOMS: atom_id res chain seq x y z
N MET A 1 27.44 16.35 1.22
CA MET A 1 26.76 15.49 2.20
C MET A 1 25.66 14.76 1.46
N PRO A 2 25.63 13.43 1.42
CA PRO A 2 24.57 12.71 0.74
C PRO A 2 23.29 12.89 1.54
N HIS A 3 22.25 13.44 0.91
CA HIS A 3 20.91 13.37 1.44
C HIS A 3 20.58 11.88 1.61
N LYS A 4 20.41 11.42 2.86
CA LYS A 4 19.68 10.18 3.11
C LYS A 4 18.30 10.39 2.47
N ARG A 5 18.09 9.78 1.29
CA ARG A 5 16.74 9.64 0.75
C ARG A 5 15.98 8.87 1.82
N GLN A 6 14.98 9.51 2.41
CA GLN A 6 13.96 8.82 3.17
C GLN A 6 13.44 7.74 2.21
N ASP A 7 13.62 6.48 2.61
CA ASP A 7 13.18 5.34 1.83
C ASP A 7 11.74 5.59 1.38
N ALA A 8 11.48 5.62 0.08
CA ALA A 8 10.11 5.74 -0.41
C ALA A 8 9.41 4.44 0.00
N PHE A 9 8.57 4.53 1.04
CA PHE A 9 8.07 3.35 1.73
C PHE A 9 7.00 2.66 0.88
N TYR A 10 7.37 1.51 0.29
CA TYR A 10 6.51 0.58 -0.42
C TYR A 10 5.25 0.22 0.38
N LEU A 11 4.08 0.32 -0.25
CA LEU A 11 2.81 -0.17 0.27
C LEU A 11 2.16 -1.06 -0.77
N GLU A 12 1.96 -2.32 -0.41
CA GLU A 12 1.27 -3.28 -1.25
C GLU A 12 -0.23 -3.10 -1.05
N ALA A 13 -0.87 -2.30 -1.91
CA ALA A 13 -2.31 -2.35 -2.00
C ALA A 13 -2.74 -3.54 -2.84
N GLN A 14 -3.69 -4.32 -2.33
CA GLN A 14 -4.30 -5.44 -3.01
C GLN A 14 -5.54 -4.97 -3.76
N ILE A 15 -5.59 -5.28 -5.06
CA ILE A 15 -6.77 -5.03 -5.88
C ILE A 15 -7.77 -6.14 -5.61
N ASN A 16 -8.95 -5.78 -5.10
CA ASN A 16 -9.94 -6.74 -4.60
C ASN A 16 -10.94 -7.15 -5.65
N LYS A 17 -11.75 -6.21 -6.16
CA LYS A 17 -12.81 -6.54 -7.14
C LYS A 17 -13.05 -5.37 -8.08
N PRO A 18 -13.40 -5.65 -9.35
CA PRO A 18 -13.90 -4.60 -10.22
C PRO A 18 -15.21 -4.05 -9.65
N LEU A 19 -15.37 -2.74 -9.70
CA LEU A 19 -16.65 -2.10 -9.43
C LEU A 19 -17.34 -1.90 -10.79
N GLU A 20 -16.90 -0.91 -11.55
CA GLU A 20 -17.37 -0.63 -12.91
C GLU A 20 -16.29 0.13 -13.69
N GLY A 21 -16.20 -0.10 -15.00
CA GLY A 21 -15.31 0.63 -15.91
C GLY A 21 -13.84 0.64 -15.44
N LYS A 22 -13.35 1.81 -15.02
CA LYS A 22 -11.97 2.04 -14.57
C LYS A 22 -11.81 2.02 -13.04
N SER A 23 -12.84 1.63 -12.30
CA SER A 23 -12.86 1.70 -10.83
C SER A 23 -12.73 0.31 -10.21
N TRP A 24 -11.82 0.22 -9.25
CA TRP A 24 -11.46 -1.01 -8.58
C TRP A 24 -11.48 -0.82 -7.08
N ASP A 25 -12.10 -1.75 -6.36
CA ASP A 25 -11.99 -1.77 -4.91
C ASP A 25 -10.60 -2.27 -4.51
N VAL A 26 -9.94 -1.59 -3.57
CA VAL A 26 -8.58 -1.97 -3.14
C VAL A 26 -8.44 -1.93 -1.63
N THR A 27 -7.69 -2.89 -1.09
CA THR A 27 -7.18 -2.85 0.28
C THR A 27 -5.79 -2.22 0.22
N ILE A 28 -5.60 -1.05 0.81
CA ILE A 28 -4.33 -0.32 0.83
C ILE A 28 -3.39 -0.95 1.85
N ILE A 29 -3.89 -1.17 3.07
CA ILE A 29 -3.18 -1.85 4.17
C ILE A 29 -4.20 -2.69 4.92
N GLY A 30 -3.88 -3.96 5.14
CA GLY A 30 -4.72 -4.87 5.93
C GLY A 30 -3.95 -6.14 6.27
N PRO A 31 -4.50 -6.97 7.17
CA PRO A 31 -3.94 -8.28 7.46
C PRO A 31 -4.09 -9.22 6.26
N GLY A 32 -3.09 -10.06 5.99
CA GLY A 32 -3.18 -11.16 5.02
C GLY A 32 -3.95 -12.37 5.60
N GLY A 33 -3.97 -12.52 6.91
CA GLY A 33 -4.74 -13.52 7.65
C GLY A 33 -4.89 -13.20 9.14
N PRO A 34 -5.58 -14.05 9.92
CA PRO A 34 -5.79 -13.82 11.35
C PRO A 34 -4.50 -13.69 12.16
N ASP A 35 -3.44 -14.41 11.78
CA ASP A 35 -2.14 -14.41 12.47
C ASP A 35 -1.36 -13.10 12.28
N ASP A 36 -1.80 -12.25 11.36
CA ASP A 36 -1.21 -10.92 11.11
C ASP A 36 -1.75 -9.85 12.07
N LEU A 37 -2.77 -10.18 12.87
CA LEU A 37 -3.31 -9.30 13.89
C LEU A 37 -2.57 -9.49 15.22
N ILE A 38 -2.06 -8.40 15.76
CA ILE A 38 -1.31 -8.40 17.01
C ILE A 38 -2.04 -7.52 18.01
N GLU A 39 -2.42 -8.08 19.15
CA GLU A 39 -2.97 -7.33 20.27
C GLU A 39 -1.91 -7.18 21.37
N HIS A 40 -1.56 -5.95 21.73
CA HIS A 40 -0.61 -5.69 22.81
C HIS A 40 -0.93 -4.40 23.56
N GLY A 41 -0.99 -4.48 24.89
CA GLY A 41 -1.18 -3.30 25.74
C GLY A 41 -2.48 -2.53 25.50
N GLY A 42 -3.54 -3.20 25.02
CA GLY A 42 -4.82 -2.57 24.67
C GLY A 42 -4.85 -1.91 23.28
N ASN A 43 -3.78 -2.04 22.51
CA ASN A 43 -3.71 -1.60 21.12
C ASN A 43 -3.75 -2.79 20.16
N GLU A 44 -4.34 -2.56 18.99
CA GLU A 44 -4.36 -3.50 17.88
C GLU A 44 -3.37 -3.04 16.80
N TYR A 45 -2.59 -3.99 16.28
CA TYR A 45 -1.64 -3.78 15.21
C TYR A 45 -1.83 -4.81 14.09
N ILE A 46 -1.39 -4.45 12.89
CA ILE A 46 -1.37 -5.32 11.71
C ILE A 46 0.07 -5.51 11.29
N ARG A 47 0.49 -6.76 11.11
CA ARG A 47 1.72 -7.13 10.41
C ARG A 47 1.43 -7.27 8.92
N SER A 48 2.13 -6.54 8.07
CA SER A 48 2.05 -6.73 6.61
C SER A 48 2.93 -7.88 6.14
N GLN A 49 2.76 -8.27 4.87
CA GLN A 49 3.56 -9.31 4.23
C GLN A 49 5.06 -9.00 4.16
N ASN A 50 5.46 -7.74 4.25
CA ASN A 50 6.85 -7.30 4.34
C ASN A 50 7.33 -7.06 5.79
N ASP A 51 6.70 -7.73 6.76
CA ASP A 51 7.03 -7.70 8.20
C ASP A 51 6.98 -6.32 8.88
N ARG A 52 6.29 -5.34 8.29
CA ARG A 52 6.05 -4.04 8.93
C ARG A 52 4.84 -4.11 9.83
N ILE A 53 4.89 -3.39 10.95
CA ILE A 53 3.78 -3.33 11.90
C ILE A 53 3.11 -1.96 11.81
N TYR A 54 1.80 -1.94 11.65
CA TYR A 54 0.98 -0.74 11.56
C TYR A 54 0.00 -0.68 12.73
N SER A 55 -0.12 0.47 13.36
CA SER A 55 -1.14 0.77 14.37
C SER A 55 -2.53 0.85 13.71
N CYS A 56 -3.50 0.04 14.13
CA CYS A 56 -4.86 0.10 13.59
C CYS A 56 -5.49 1.48 13.79
N THR A 57 -5.25 2.09 14.96
CA THR A 57 -5.67 3.46 15.26
C THR A 57 -5.01 4.44 14.30
N GLY A 58 -3.69 4.33 14.11
CA GLY A 58 -2.94 5.17 13.17
C GLY A 58 -3.43 5.07 11.74
N LEU A 59 -3.71 3.85 11.26
CA LEU A 59 -4.28 3.62 9.93
C LEU A 59 -5.65 4.29 9.80
N LYS A 60 -6.54 4.06 10.77
CA LYS A 60 -7.87 4.65 10.79
C LYS A 60 -7.81 6.18 10.77
N GLU A 61 -6.97 6.79 11.59
CA GLU A 61 -6.79 8.25 11.64
C GLU A 61 -6.17 8.80 10.35
N SER A 62 -5.32 8.02 9.68
CA SER A 62 -4.71 8.42 8.40
C SER A 62 -5.68 8.38 7.22
N THR A 63 -6.85 7.73 7.34
CA THR A 63 -7.79 7.51 6.23
C THR A 63 -8.00 8.72 5.31
N PRO A 64 -8.29 9.94 5.82
CA PRO A 64 -8.53 11.10 4.95
C PRO A 64 -7.32 11.52 4.11
N GLN A 65 -6.11 11.14 4.51
CA GLN A 65 -4.87 11.50 3.82
C GLN A 65 -4.66 10.70 2.53
N TRP A 66 -5.41 9.61 2.34
CA TRP A 66 -5.27 8.72 1.18
C TRP A 66 -6.12 9.16 -0.01
N GLU A 67 -6.98 10.16 0.16
CA GLU A 67 -7.77 10.73 -0.92
C GLU A 67 -6.84 11.46 -1.89
N GLY A 68 -6.91 11.12 -3.17
CA GLY A 68 -6.11 11.77 -4.21
C GLY A 68 -4.69 11.23 -4.37
N ILE A 69 -4.25 10.25 -3.57
CA ILE A 69 -2.91 9.66 -3.70
C ILE A 69 -2.77 9.00 -5.08
N LYS A 70 -1.69 9.37 -5.77
CA LYS A 70 -1.34 8.80 -7.08
C LYS A 70 -0.67 7.45 -6.89
N VAL A 71 -1.07 6.51 -7.73
CA VAL A 71 -0.49 5.18 -7.86
C VAL A 71 0.33 5.15 -9.13
N TYR A 72 1.54 4.60 -9.03
CA TYR A 72 2.49 4.53 -10.14
C TYR A 72 2.88 3.09 -10.43
N ASP A 73 3.29 2.84 -11.68
CA ASP A 73 3.95 1.58 -12.08
C ASP A 73 5.32 1.56 -11.40
N ASN A 74 5.51 0.73 -10.38
CA ASN A 74 6.71 0.86 -9.55
C ASN A 74 7.97 0.35 -10.24
N HIS A 75 9.07 0.90 -9.76
CA HIS A 75 10.42 0.70 -10.24
C HIS A 75 11.03 -0.63 -9.77
N LEU A 76 11.80 -1.22 -10.70
CA LEU A 76 12.71 -2.37 -10.60
C LEU A 76 13.43 -2.49 -9.24
N THR A 77 13.71 -3.73 -8.83
CA THR A 77 14.71 -4.04 -7.78
C THR A 77 16.10 -3.54 -8.16
N ASP A 78 17.03 -3.41 -7.20
CA ASP A 78 18.41 -2.96 -7.48
C ASP A 78 19.14 -3.90 -8.48
N GLU A 79 18.90 -5.21 -8.36
CA GLU A 79 19.39 -6.23 -9.30
C GLU A 79 18.78 -6.04 -10.70
N GLU A 80 17.47 -5.79 -10.77
CA GLU A 80 16.75 -5.54 -12.02
C GLU A 80 17.14 -4.19 -12.68
N PHE A 81 17.63 -3.22 -11.90
CA PHE A 81 18.13 -1.93 -12.40
C PHE A 81 19.52 -2.07 -13.02
N GLU A 82 20.41 -2.85 -12.40
CA GLU A 82 21.74 -3.15 -12.91
C GLU A 82 21.69 -4.03 -14.17
N ASP A 83 20.85 -5.08 -14.19
CA ASP A 83 20.66 -5.97 -15.33
C ASP A 83 20.16 -5.25 -16.59
N ARG A 84 19.43 -4.13 -16.42
CA ARG A 84 18.94 -3.31 -17.54
C ARG A 84 19.91 -2.20 -17.97
N GLY A 85 21.16 -2.26 -17.52
CA GLY A 85 22.20 -1.31 -17.93
C GLY A 85 21.89 0.14 -17.55
N GLY A 86 21.18 0.35 -16.44
CA GLY A 86 20.76 1.69 -16.00
C GLY A 86 19.67 2.34 -16.88
N MET A 87 19.10 1.62 -17.85
CA MET A 87 17.96 2.11 -18.62
C MET A 87 16.67 1.97 -17.82
N ARG A 88 16.12 3.12 -17.43
CA ARG A 88 14.78 3.20 -16.84
C ARG A 88 13.73 3.04 -17.95
N SER A 89 12.89 2.00 -17.88
CA SER A 89 11.51 2.10 -18.40
C SER A 89 10.82 3.25 -17.62
N PRO A 90 9.91 4.05 -18.19
CA PRO A 90 9.48 5.33 -17.60
C PRO A 90 8.65 5.14 -16.32
N ALA A 91 9.33 4.83 -15.21
CA ALA A 91 9.40 5.50 -13.91
C ALA A 91 8.23 6.31 -13.33
N GLN A 92 7.27 6.78 -14.12
CA GLN A 92 6.32 7.82 -13.75
C GLN A 92 5.00 7.70 -14.51
N GLU A 93 4.68 6.55 -15.10
CA GLU A 93 3.33 6.37 -15.64
C GLU A 93 2.36 6.30 -14.46
N TRP A 94 1.69 7.42 -14.22
CA TRP A 94 0.58 7.52 -13.30
C TRP A 94 -0.48 6.51 -13.75
N LEU A 95 -0.70 5.48 -12.94
CA LEU A 95 -1.64 4.41 -13.27
C LEU A 95 -3.07 4.77 -12.88
N GLY A 96 -3.22 5.60 -11.86
CA GLY A 96 -4.51 5.96 -11.29
C GLY A 96 -4.38 6.63 -9.94
N THR A 97 -5.52 6.86 -9.32
CA THR A 97 -5.62 7.58 -8.06
C THR A 97 -6.51 6.83 -7.09
N ILE A 98 -6.14 6.82 -5.82
CA ILE A 98 -7.00 6.37 -4.73
C ILE A 98 -8.04 7.45 -4.44
N VAL A 99 -9.31 7.05 -4.41
CA VAL A 99 -10.43 7.90 -4.01
C VAL A 99 -11.32 7.16 -3.02
N GLU A 100 -12.14 7.89 -2.29
CA GLU A 100 -13.08 7.33 -1.31
C GLU A 100 -12.38 6.38 -0.31
N PRO A 101 -11.24 6.81 0.30
CA PRO A 101 -10.55 6.00 1.27
C PRO A 101 -11.44 5.80 2.49
N ARG A 102 -11.37 4.60 3.05
CA ARG A 102 -12.22 4.20 4.17
C ARG A 102 -11.52 3.21 5.06
N TRP A 103 -11.80 3.30 6.35
CA TRP A 103 -11.44 2.25 7.30
C TRP A 103 -12.56 1.22 7.39
N GLU A 104 -12.27 -0.03 7.03
CA GLU A 104 -13.17 -1.17 7.19
C GLU A 104 -12.90 -1.87 8.52
N ALA A 105 -13.62 -1.48 9.57
CA ALA A 105 -13.42 -1.99 10.93
C ALA A 105 -13.55 -3.52 11.03
N ALA A 106 -14.49 -4.13 10.32
CA ALA A 106 -14.67 -5.59 10.34
C ALA A 106 -13.44 -6.35 9.82
N LYS A 107 -12.76 -5.78 8.81
CA LYS A 107 -11.56 -6.37 8.20
C LYS A 107 -10.26 -5.85 8.80
N ARG A 108 -10.32 -4.83 9.68
CA ARG A 108 -9.16 -4.08 10.17
C ARG A 108 -8.28 -3.65 9.00
N SER A 109 -8.89 -3.00 8.01
CA SER A 109 -8.21 -2.66 6.76
C SER A 109 -8.49 -1.23 6.37
N LEU A 110 -7.45 -0.54 5.91
CA LEU A 110 -7.57 0.69 5.16
C LEU A 110 -7.83 0.31 3.70
N CYS A 111 -8.98 0.72 3.18
CA CYS A 111 -9.43 0.44 1.82
C CYS A 111 -9.65 1.74 1.06
N GLY A 112 -9.84 1.64 -0.26
CA GLY A 112 -10.25 2.74 -1.11
C GLY A 112 -10.74 2.25 -2.46
N ILE A 113 -10.95 3.18 -3.38
CA ILE A 113 -11.21 2.89 -4.79
C ILE A 113 -10.02 3.35 -5.60
N PHE A 114 -9.40 2.42 -6.32
CA PHE A 114 -8.40 2.75 -7.32
C PHE A 114 -9.10 3.10 -8.65
N ARG A 115 -9.05 4.39 -9.02
CA ARG A 115 -9.51 4.88 -10.32
C ARG A 115 -8.35 4.90 -11.30
N VAL A 116 -8.37 3.96 -12.23
CA VAL A 116 -7.35 3.78 -13.26
C VAL A 116 -7.47 4.91 -14.30
N VAL A 117 -6.34 5.47 -14.75
CA VAL A 117 -6.37 6.50 -15.79
C VAL A 117 -6.52 5.90 -17.19
N ASP A 118 -5.87 4.78 -17.45
CA ASP A 118 -5.79 4.15 -18.77
C ASP A 118 -6.77 2.97 -18.94
N THR A 119 -7.39 2.89 -20.12
CA THR A 119 -8.39 1.84 -20.41
C THR A 119 -7.74 0.47 -20.60
N LYS A 120 -6.57 0.39 -21.22
CA LYS A 120 -5.86 -0.89 -21.42
C LYS A 120 -5.40 -1.46 -20.10
N LEU A 121 -4.97 -0.61 -19.16
CA LEU A 121 -4.67 -1.06 -17.81
C LEU A 121 -5.92 -1.61 -17.11
N ALA A 122 -7.05 -0.91 -17.19
CA ALA A 122 -8.30 -1.42 -16.61
C ALA A 122 -8.71 -2.78 -17.20
N GLU A 123 -8.55 -2.98 -18.51
CA GLU A 123 -8.78 -4.26 -19.19
C GLU A 123 -7.79 -5.34 -18.72
N LYS A 124 -6.51 -5.00 -18.56
CA LYS A 124 -5.48 -5.93 -18.05
C LYS A 124 -5.83 -6.40 -16.64
N LEU A 125 -6.24 -5.49 -15.75
CA LEU A 125 -6.69 -5.83 -14.40
C LEU A 125 -7.93 -6.74 -14.43
N LYS A 126 -8.88 -6.45 -15.33
CA LYS A 126 -10.07 -7.30 -15.54
C LYS A 126 -9.71 -8.71 -15.97
N ASN A 127 -8.82 -8.85 -16.93
CA ASN A 127 -8.37 -10.16 -17.40
C ASN A 127 -7.63 -10.93 -16.29
N ALA A 128 -6.78 -10.27 -15.51
CA ALA A 128 -6.07 -10.89 -14.37
C ALA A 128 -7.04 -11.35 -13.27
N TRP A 129 -8.09 -10.56 -13.01
CA TRP A 129 -9.17 -10.94 -12.10
C TRP A 129 -9.93 -12.18 -12.58
N GLU A 130 -10.38 -12.19 -13.84
CA GLU A 130 -11.12 -13.32 -14.43
C GLU A 130 -10.29 -14.62 -14.46
N GLN A 131 -8.96 -14.50 -14.51
CA GLN A 131 -8.03 -15.63 -14.47
C GLN A 131 -7.60 -16.03 -13.05
N GLY A 132 -8.02 -15.31 -12.00
CA GLY A 132 -7.66 -15.59 -10.61
C GLY A 132 -6.21 -15.26 -10.24
N VAL A 133 -5.49 -14.50 -11.07
CA VAL A 133 -4.07 -14.14 -10.88
C VAL A 133 -3.86 -12.69 -10.45
N LEU A 134 -4.93 -11.96 -10.09
CA LEU A 134 -4.84 -10.55 -9.72
C LEU A 134 -3.90 -10.29 -8.52
N HIS A 135 -3.76 -11.27 -7.63
CA HIS A 135 -2.87 -11.22 -6.47
C HIS A 135 -1.38 -11.02 -6.83
N THR A 136 -0.99 -11.26 -8.08
CA THR A 136 0.39 -11.02 -8.55
C THR A 136 0.65 -9.56 -8.93
N ILE A 137 -0.37 -8.69 -8.89
CA ILE A 137 -0.27 -7.27 -9.25
C ILE A 137 -0.25 -6.43 -7.99
N GLY A 138 0.94 -5.91 -7.64
CA GLY A 138 1.10 -4.92 -6.60
C GLY A 138 0.84 -3.51 -7.12
N LEU A 139 0.20 -2.67 -6.31
CA LEU A 139 0.16 -1.22 -6.51
C LEU A 139 1.28 -0.57 -5.70
N SER A 140 1.73 0.62 -6.12
CA SER A 140 2.74 1.36 -5.36
C SER A 140 2.41 2.83 -5.28
N MET A 141 2.61 3.36 -4.07
CA MET A 141 2.22 4.70 -3.65
C MET A 141 3.34 5.27 -2.79
N ASP A 142 3.62 6.56 -2.98
CA ASP A 142 4.51 7.29 -2.08
C ASP A 142 3.80 7.54 -0.74
N THR A 143 4.51 7.32 0.37
CA THR A 143 4.03 7.67 1.71
C THR A 143 5.13 8.20 2.60
N LEU A 144 4.72 8.93 3.64
CA LEU A 144 5.59 9.48 4.68
C LEU A 144 5.15 8.93 6.04
N PRO A 145 5.58 7.71 6.43
CA PRO A 145 5.18 7.11 7.69
C PRO A 145 5.73 7.89 8.90
N ILE A 146 5.02 7.77 10.01
CA ILE A 146 5.43 8.25 11.32
C ILE A 146 5.75 7.02 12.16
N ASP A 147 7.05 6.73 12.29
CA ASP A 147 7.52 5.56 13.02
C ASP A 147 7.72 5.84 14.51
N ARG A 148 7.40 4.85 15.34
CA ARG A 148 7.69 4.83 16.77
C ARG A 148 8.15 3.45 17.19
N GLU A 149 9.17 3.38 18.04
CA GLU A 149 9.52 2.11 18.69
C GLU A 149 8.50 1.77 19.78
N THR A 150 7.91 0.59 19.68
CA THR A 150 6.98 0.04 20.66
C THR A 150 7.50 -1.30 21.19
N MET A 151 7.31 -1.55 22.48
CA MET A 151 7.58 -2.88 23.05
C MET A 151 6.40 -3.80 22.74
N ILE A 152 6.65 -4.85 21.96
CA ILE A 152 5.67 -5.89 21.64
C ILE A 152 6.33 -7.23 21.96
N GLU A 153 5.68 -8.05 22.79
CA GLU A 153 6.18 -9.38 23.22
C GLU A 153 7.62 -9.35 23.79
N GLY A 154 7.98 -8.27 24.50
CA GLY A 154 9.31 -8.13 25.10
C GLY A 154 10.41 -7.72 24.11
N LYS A 155 10.08 -7.41 22.86
CA LYS A 155 11.02 -6.88 21.85
C LYS A 155 10.66 -5.44 21.48
N ARG A 156 11.68 -4.61 21.20
CA ARG A 156 11.48 -3.30 20.59
C ARG A 156 11.27 -3.48 19.10
N ILE A 157 10.11 -3.10 18.60
CA ILE A 157 9.74 -3.22 17.20
C ILE A 157 9.31 -1.84 16.68
N PRO A 158 9.79 -1.40 15.50
CA PRO A 158 9.28 -0.20 14.86
C PRO A 158 7.82 -0.42 14.43
N VAL A 159 6.96 0.51 14.82
CA VAL A 159 5.55 0.55 14.46
C VAL A 159 5.27 1.83 13.70
N ILE A 160 4.56 1.70 12.58
CA ILE A 160 4.00 2.83 11.84
C ILE A 160 2.72 3.26 12.57
N GLU A 161 2.80 4.38 13.30
CA GLU A 161 1.69 4.93 14.08
C GLU A 161 0.79 5.87 13.27
N GLY A 162 1.15 6.13 12.02
CA GLY A 162 0.37 6.96 11.11
C GLY A 162 1.19 7.43 9.93
N PHE A 163 0.63 8.38 9.19
CA PHE A 163 1.25 8.96 8.00
C PHE A 163 1.16 10.48 8.04
N LYS A 164 2.09 11.14 7.35
CA LYS A 164 2.00 12.56 7.03
C LYS A 164 1.33 12.72 5.68
N GLN A 165 0.49 13.75 5.58
CA GLN A 165 -0.10 14.14 4.32
C GLN A 165 0.99 14.59 3.34
N ILE A 166 0.97 14.01 2.14
CA ILE A 166 1.76 14.47 1.01
C ILE A 166 0.93 15.56 0.31
N ILE A 167 1.43 16.80 0.31
CA ILE A 167 0.80 17.99 -0.30
C ILE A 167 1.43 18.22 -1.67
#